data_AF-A0A7X6ZUQ4-F1
#
_entry.id   AF-A0A7X6ZUQ4-F1
#
_cell.length_a   1.000
_cell.length_b   1.000
_cell.length_c   1.000
_cell.angle_alpha   90.00
_cell.angle_beta   90.00
_cell.angle_gamma   90.00
#
_symmetry.space_group_name_H-M   'P 1'
#
loop_
_entity.id
_entity.type
_entity.pdbx_description
1 polymer ?
#
loop_
_entity_poly.entity_id
_entity_poly.type
_entity_poly.pdbx_seq_one_letter_code
_entity_poly.pdbx_strand_id
1 'polypeptide(L)'
;MESKKLNRKTLIFLSLIFILALGLRMRVFTKQMNVMNLSYDPKNYWIMSHQIVDDGIYGYAYDIPSGISNARVMPGYPLFLAAVYKILGDKFLQITAVRLLQVILSSLSVLLGFLFVKKAFKKDSAALLTALFMAIYPTYVLSTVMLLTETLALFTMLLYFCLSLFAFESGKKMINLITGVAFGAHLMIRPALLPLFIFPFIFALISKRSFTTRCSVQDDGKVCQSEHSEESSLSAIRQKNRPLVSMFLFQLIGVVLIMAPWWIRNIVTLGAFILTAEGSGNPFLAGTYPYFKDYMLDVAEEIKGNNDLQMAYGIERLIHGFKTEFWLYIKWYTIGKTAHIFNEPYLSRLL
;
A
#
# COMPACT_ATOMS: atom_id res chain seq x y z
N MET A 1 -20.12 23.20 -4.51
CA MET A 1 -20.38 21.88 -5.12
C MET A 1 -21.00 21.04 -4.04
N GLU A 2 -22.33 20.98 -4.01
CA GLU A 2 -23.10 20.34 -2.95
C GLU A 2 -22.72 18.86 -2.85
N SER A 3 -22.11 18.45 -1.74
CA SER A 3 -22.13 17.03 -1.39
C SER A 3 -23.58 16.70 -1.13
N LYS A 4 -24.25 15.99 -2.05
CA LYS A 4 -25.53 15.34 -1.72
C LYS A 4 -25.28 14.59 -0.40
N LYS A 5 -25.92 15.05 0.68
CA LYS A 5 -25.82 14.40 1.99
C LYS A 5 -26.09 12.92 1.80
N LEU A 6 -25.28 12.06 2.42
CA LEU A 6 -25.48 10.63 2.33
C LEU A 6 -26.93 10.30 2.72
N ASN A 7 -27.54 9.38 1.98
CA ASN A 7 -28.84 8.86 2.36
C ASN A 7 -28.75 8.28 3.78
N ARG A 8 -29.74 8.59 4.63
CA ARG A 8 -29.82 8.09 6.01
C ARG A 8 -29.65 6.57 6.08
N LYS A 9 -30.20 5.83 5.11
CA LYS A 9 -30.02 4.36 5.00
C LYS A 9 -28.55 3.99 4.82
N THR A 10 -27.86 4.61 3.87
CA THR A 10 -26.43 4.38 3.60
C THR A 10 -25.58 4.69 4.82
N LEU A 11 -25.87 5.77 5.54
CA LEU A 11 -25.15 6.12 6.77
C LEU A 11 -25.34 5.07 7.88
N ILE A 12 -26.58 4.58 8.07
CA ILE A 12 -26.87 3.52 9.05
C ILE A 12 -26.09 2.25 8.69
N PHE A 13 -26.18 1.77 7.44
CA PHE A 13 -25.45 0.58 7.01
C PHE A 13 -23.94 0.75 7.14
N LEU A 14 -23.39 1.89 6.74
CA LEU A 14 -21.97 2.17 6.89
C LEU A 14 -21.54 2.17 8.37
N SER A 15 -22.36 2.73 9.26
CA SER A 15 -22.10 2.72 10.70
C SER A 15 -22.10 1.30 11.26
N LEU A 16 -23.06 0.45 10.86
CA LEU A 16 -23.12 -0.96 11.24
C LEU A 16 -21.88 -1.73 10.73
N ILE A 17 -21.48 -1.51 9.47
CA ILE A 17 -20.27 -2.13 8.90
C ILE A 17 -19.02 -1.68 9.66
N PHE A 18 -18.92 -0.40 10.02
CA PHE A 18 -17.78 0.11 10.79
C PHE A 18 -17.73 -0.49 12.20
N ILE A 19 -18.87 -0.58 12.89
CA ILE A 19 -18.97 -1.23 14.20
C ILE A 19 -18.57 -2.71 14.09
N LEU A 20 -19.03 -3.41 13.05
CA LEU A 20 -18.63 -4.79 12.78
C LEU A 20 -17.11 -4.89 12.54
N ALA A 21 -16.55 -4.01 11.70
CA ALA A 21 -15.12 -3.99 11.39
C ALA A 21 -14.27 -3.79 12.66
N LEU A 22 -14.65 -2.83 13.49
CA LEU A 22 -13.99 -2.53 14.76
C LEU A 22 -14.15 -3.70 15.74
N GLY A 23 -15.36 -4.25 15.88
CA GLY A 23 -15.65 -5.38 16.76
C GLY A 23 -14.84 -6.63 16.42
N LEU A 24 -14.73 -6.99 15.14
CA LEU A 24 -13.91 -8.14 14.70
C LEU A 24 -12.42 -7.92 15.01
N ARG A 25 -11.90 -6.72 14.74
CA ARG A 25 -10.49 -6.38 15.01
C ARG A 25 -10.21 -6.33 16.51
N MET A 26 -11.11 -5.76 17.30
CA MET A 26 -11.02 -5.78 18.77
C MET A 26 -11.11 -7.20 19.34
N ARG A 27 -11.90 -8.08 18.73
CA ARG A 27 -11.96 -9.49 19.14
C ARG A 27 -10.64 -10.21 18.91
N VAL A 28 -9.97 -9.97 17.78
CA VAL A 28 -8.63 -10.53 17.51
C VAL A 28 -7.58 -9.89 18.43
N PHE A 29 -7.63 -8.58 18.62
CA PHE A 29 -6.75 -7.86 19.55
C PHE A 29 -6.84 -8.42 20.97
N THR A 30 -8.03 -8.57 21.54
CA THR A 30 -8.20 -9.09 22.91
C THR A 30 -7.70 -10.52 23.09
N LYS A 31 -7.71 -11.35 22.04
CA LYS A 31 -7.10 -12.69 22.07
C LYS A 31 -5.58 -12.66 22.03
N GLN A 32 -5.00 -11.67 21.35
CA GLN A 32 -3.56 -11.62 21.05
C GLN A 32 -2.80 -10.57 21.87
N MET A 33 -3.46 -9.70 22.62
CA MET A 33 -2.83 -8.60 23.36
C MET A 33 -1.77 -9.08 24.37
N ASN A 34 -1.93 -10.27 24.93
CA ASN A 34 -1.00 -10.86 25.89
C ASN A 34 0.06 -11.77 25.24
N VAL A 35 0.00 -11.97 23.91
CA VAL A 35 0.95 -12.80 23.17
C VAL A 35 2.09 -11.92 22.66
N MET A 36 3.24 -12.02 23.32
CA MET A 36 4.38 -11.12 23.11
C MET A 36 5.53 -11.75 22.33
N ASN A 37 5.43 -13.05 22.06
CA ASN A 37 6.44 -13.77 21.29
C ASN A 37 6.33 -13.38 19.82
N LEU A 38 7.17 -12.43 19.41
CA LEU A 38 7.34 -12.06 18.02
C LEU A 38 8.31 -13.03 17.34
N SER A 39 7.97 -13.45 16.13
CA SER A 39 8.81 -14.29 15.27
C SER A 39 9.01 -13.60 13.92
N TYR A 40 10.01 -14.04 13.15
CA TYR A 40 10.28 -13.57 11.79
C TYR A 40 10.33 -12.03 11.66
N ASP A 41 9.75 -11.47 10.60
CA ASP A 41 9.76 -10.04 10.31
C ASP A 41 9.19 -9.16 11.44
N PRO A 42 8.06 -9.50 12.12
CA PRO A 42 7.62 -8.76 13.31
C PRO A 42 8.71 -8.57 14.37
N LYS A 43 9.51 -9.62 14.63
CA LYS A 43 10.64 -9.56 15.56
C LYS A 43 11.72 -8.62 15.04
N ASN A 44 12.06 -8.70 13.76
CA ASN A 44 13.09 -7.84 13.15
C ASN A 44 12.69 -6.36 13.14
N TYR A 45 11.41 -6.06 12.86
CA TYR A 45 10.88 -4.70 12.98
C TYR A 45 10.91 -4.18 14.42
N TRP A 46 10.59 -5.04 15.39
CA TRP A 46 10.70 -4.70 16.81
C TRP A 46 12.16 -4.40 17.21
N ILE A 47 13.11 -5.27 16.85
CA ILE A 47 14.55 -5.10 17.12
C ILE A 47 15.07 -3.79 16.50
N MET A 48 14.85 -3.57 15.19
CA MET A 48 15.40 -2.37 14.53
C MET A 48 14.80 -1.08 15.09
N SER A 49 13.55 -1.11 15.54
CA SER A 49 12.88 0.09 16.04
C SER A 49 13.36 0.46 17.43
N HIS A 50 13.72 -0.53 18.26
CA HIS A 50 14.47 -0.29 19.49
C HIS A 50 15.87 0.25 19.20
N GLN A 51 16.60 -0.34 18.25
CA GLN A 51 17.93 0.15 17.85
C GLN A 51 17.90 1.62 17.38
N ILE A 52 16.82 2.06 16.70
CA ILE A 52 16.61 3.47 16.34
C ILE A 52 16.46 4.35 17.58
N VAL A 53 15.70 3.89 18.58
CA VAL A 53 15.41 4.67 19.80
C VAL A 53 16.61 4.71 20.75
N ASP A 54 17.27 3.56 20.93
CA ASP A 54 18.30 3.35 21.94
C ASP A 54 19.68 3.82 21.44
N ASP A 55 20.03 3.50 20.19
CA ASP A 55 21.38 3.73 19.63
C ASP A 55 21.39 4.80 18.52
N GLY A 56 20.23 5.24 18.03
CA GLY A 56 20.13 6.15 16.89
C GLY A 56 20.49 5.49 15.54
N ILE A 57 20.57 4.16 15.47
CA ILE A 57 21.02 3.44 14.28
C ILE A 57 19.80 2.92 13.50
N TYR A 58 19.63 3.39 12.26
CA TYR A 58 18.64 2.85 11.33
C TYR A 58 19.22 1.67 10.53
N GLY A 59 18.96 0.44 10.96
CA GLY A 59 19.44 -0.76 10.28
C GLY A 59 18.59 -1.98 10.56
N TYR A 60 18.33 -2.80 9.53
CA TYR A 60 17.59 -4.06 9.63
C TYR A 60 18.54 -5.25 9.49
N ALA A 61 18.40 -6.23 10.38
CA ALA A 61 19.04 -7.54 10.31
C ALA A 61 18.06 -8.63 10.76
N TYR A 62 18.43 -9.89 10.57
CA TYR A 62 17.61 -11.03 10.99
C TYR A 62 17.98 -11.45 12.40
N ASP A 63 16.98 -11.51 13.29
CA ASP A 63 17.04 -12.04 14.66
C ASP A 63 17.93 -11.29 15.67
N ILE A 64 18.81 -10.40 15.20
CA ILE A 64 19.72 -9.58 16.01
C ILE A 64 19.71 -8.11 15.53
N PRO A 65 20.15 -7.15 16.38
CA PRO A 65 20.41 -5.79 15.92
C PRO A 65 21.43 -5.77 14.79
N SER A 66 21.25 -4.87 13.82
CA SER A 66 22.19 -4.75 12.72
C SER A 66 23.53 -4.15 13.18
N GLY A 67 23.52 -3.30 14.21
CA GLY A 67 24.70 -2.56 14.70
C GLY A 67 25.25 -1.49 13.74
N ILE A 68 24.81 -1.50 12.48
CA ILE A 68 25.21 -0.57 11.43
C ILE A 68 23.99 -0.05 10.67
N SER A 69 24.13 1.13 10.10
CA SER A 69 23.11 1.73 9.26
C SER A 69 23.01 1.00 7.91
N ASN A 70 21.79 0.69 7.45
CA ASN A 70 21.55 0.14 6.10
C ASN A 70 20.22 0.62 5.49
N ALA A 71 19.90 0.20 4.26
CA ALA A 71 18.69 0.59 3.53
C ALA A 71 17.81 -0.61 3.10
N ARG A 72 17.84 -1.70 3.88
CA ARG A 72 17.14 -2.95 3.53
C ARG A 72 15.62 -2.82 3.52
N VAL A 73 15.05 -2.01 4.40
CA VAL A 73 13.59 -1.74 4.48
C VAL A 73 13.31 -0.25 4.40
N MET A 74 12.09 0.12 3.99
CA MET A 74 11.66 1.52 3.97
C MET A 74 11.38 2.03 5.40
N PRO A 75 11.59 3.33 5.68
CA PRO A 75 11.67 3.83 7.06
C PRO A 75 10.33 4.12 7.72
N GLY A 76 9.24 4.23 6.96
CA GLY A 76 7.94 4.68 7.46
C GLY A 76 7.36 3.79 8.55
N TYR A 77 7.41 2.46 8.39
CA TYR A 77 6.92 1.54 9.43
C TYR A 77 7.85 1.45 10.65
N PRO A 78 9.18 1.29 10.50
CA PRO A 78 10.10 1.35 11.64
C PRO A 78 10.02 2.67 12.42
N LEU A 79 9.89 3.82 11.73
CA LEU A 79 9.72 5.12 12.39
C LEU A 79 8.38 5.23 13.12
N PHE A 80 7.32 4.63 12.58
CA PHE A 80 6.04 4.53 13.28
C PHE A 80 6.16 3.73 14.59
N LEU A 81 6.87 2.60 14.58
CA LEU A 81 7.14 1.82 15.78
C LEU A 81 8.03 2.58 16.77
N ALA A 82 9.14 3.14 16.29
CA ALA A 82 10.08 3.90 17.09
C ALA A 82 9.42 5.11 17.78
N ALA A 83 8.47 5.79 17.11
CA ALA A 83 7.70 6.87 17.72
C ALA A 83 6.88 6.39 18.92
N VAL A 84 6.26 5.20 18.84
CA VAL A 84 5.54 4.61 19.98
C VAL A 84 6.50 4.18 21.08
N TYR A 85 7.62 3.57 20.73
CA TYR A 85 8.60 3.05 21.69
C TYR A 85 9.35 4.14 22.44
N LYS A 86 9.54 5.30 21.81
CA LYS A 86 10.11 6.49 22.44
C LYS A 86 9.17 7.11 23.49
N ILE A 87 7.85 7.00 23.30
CA ILE A 87 6.85 7.57 24.21
C ILE A 87 6.55 6.60 25.36
N LEU A 88 6.46 5.31 25.08
CA LEU A 88 6.13 4.27 26.05
C LEU A 88 7.39 3.51 26.43
N GLY A 89 7.85 3.58 27.68
CA GLY A 89 9.07 2.88 28.09
C GLY A 89 8.90 1.37 28.33
N ASP A 90 7.69 0.90 28.61
CA ASP A 90 7.42 -0.52 28.88
C ASP A 90 7.20 -1.31 27.58
N LYS A 91 7.97 -2.38 27.40
CA LYS A 91 7.96 -3.23 26.20
C LYS A 91 6.60 -3.91 25.96
N PHE A 92 5.85 -4.22 27.01
CA PHE A 92 4.52 -4.83 26.87
C PHE A 92 3.49 -3.83 26.37
N LEU A 93 3.48 -2.63 26.96
CA LEU A 93 2.62 -1.52 26.56
C LEU A 93 2.92 -1.06 25.13
N GLN A 94 4.20 -1.05 24.72
CA GLN A 94 4.62 -0.70 23.36
C GLN A 94 3.95 -1.57 22.29
N ILE A 95 4.10 -2.90 22.37
CA ILE A 95 3.52 -3.84 21.39
C ILE A 95 1.99 -3.74 21.41
N THR A 96 1.39 -3.66 22.59
CA THR A 96 -0.06 -3.54 22.75
C THR A 96 -0.59 -2.24 22.13
N ALA A 97 0.09 -1.11 22.34
CA ALA A 97 -0.27 0.18 21.78
C ALA A 97 -0.17 0.17 20.25
N VAL A 98 0.89 -0.40 19.68
CA VAL A 98 1.03 -0.54 18.22
C VAL A 98 -0.13 -1.34 17.64
N ARG A 99 -0.46 -2.50 18.23
CA ARG A 99 -1.59 -3.33 17.79
C ARG A 99 -2.91 -2.56 17.86
N LEU A 100 -3.15 -1.80 18.92
CA LEU A 100 -4.35 -0.98 19.06
C LEU A 100 -4.42 0.13 18.00
N LEU A 101 -3.31 0.82 17.73
CA LEU A 101 -3.22 1.81 16.65
C LEU A 101 -3.52 1.18 15.29
N GLN A 102 -3.02 -0.04 15.03
CA GLN A 102 -3.32 -0.77 13.81
C GLN A 102 -4.80 -1.20 13.72
N VAL A 103 -5.45 -1.56 14.83
CA VAL A 103 -6.91 -1.80 14.86
C VAL A 103 -7.68 -0.55 14.40
N ILE A 104 -7.28 0.63 14.89
CA ILE A 104 -7.90 1.90 14.51
C ILE A 104 -7.69 2.18 13.03
N LEU A 105 -6.43 2.12 12.55
CA LEU A 105 -6.08 2.38 11.15
C LEU A 105 -6.77 1.41 10.18
N SER A 106 -6.83 0.13 10.54
CA SER A 106 -7.51 -0.90 9.74
C SER A 106 -9.03 -0.69 9.71
N SER A 107 -9.64 -0.22 10.80
CA SER A 107 -11.07 0.12 10.83
C SER A 107 -11.37 1.37 10.01
N LEU A 108 -10.53 2.42 10.11
CA LEU A 108 -10.65 3.63 9.29
C LEU A 108 -10.44 3.34 7.80
N SER A 109 -9.61 2.35 7.46
CA SER A 109 -9.42 1.92 6.07
C SER A 109 -10.72 1.43 5.43
N VAL A 110 -11.66 0.85 6.19
CA VAL A 110 -12.99 0.47 5.69
C VAL A 110 -13.79 1.70 5.23
N LEU A 111 -13.71 2.80 5.98
CA LEU A 111 -14.35 4.06 5.61
C LEU A 111 -13.70 4.67 4.37
N LEU A 112 -12.37 4.64 4.27
CA LEU A 112 -11.66 5.11 3.08
C LEU A 112 -12.00 4.28 1.84
N GLY A 113 -12.11 2.95 1.97
CA GLY A 113 -12.55 2.08 0.88
C GLY A 113 -13.95 2.40 0.39
N PHE A 114 -14.90 2.62 1.32
CA PHE A 114 -16.23 3.12 1.00
C PHE A 114 -16.16 4.45 0.24
N LEU A 115 -15.43 5.43 0.77
CA LEU A 115 -15.33 6.77 0.19
C LEU A 115 -14.73 6.73 -1.22
N PHE A 116 -13.67 5.95 -1.41
CA PHE A 116 -13.03 5.77 -2.71
C PHE A 116 -14.01 5.25 -3.76
N VAL A 117 -14.69 4.12 -3.47
CA VAL A 117 -15.62 3.49 -4.42
C VAL A 117 -16.86 4.37 -4.64
N LYS A 118 -17.39 4.99 -3.59
CA LYS A 118 -18.51 5.92 -3.71
C LYS A 118 -18.14 7.10 -4.60
N LYS A 119 -16.93 7.62 -4.46
CA LYS A 119 -16.45 8.77 -5.23
C LYS A 119 -16.18 8.39 -6.69
N ALA A 120 -15.53 7.25 -6.93
CA ALA A 120 -15.18 6.77 -8.27
C ALA A 120 -16.41 6.36 -9.09
N PHE A 121 -17.35 5.61 -8.50
CA PHE A 121 -18.46 4.99 -9.23
C PHE A 121 -19.81 5.64 -8.97
N LYS A 122 -19.91 6.57 -8.02
CA LYS A 122 -21.16 7.27 -7.60
C LYS A 122 -22.27 6.34 -7.08
N LYS A 123 -22.02 5.04 -6.90
CA LYS A 123 -22.98 4.03 -6.44
C LYS A 123 -22.80 3.69 -4.96
N ASP A 124 -23.87 3.82 -4.16
CA ASP A 124 -23.85 3.48 -2.72
C ASP A 124 -23.70 1.99 -2.47
N SER A 125 -24.40 1.15 -3.23
CA SER A 125 -24.38 -0.31 -3.05
C SER A 125 -22.98 -0.90 -3.25
N ALA A 126 -22.28 -0.49 -4.31
CA ALA A 126 -20.91 -0.91 -4.57
C ALA A 126 -19.97 -0.48 -3.43
N ALA A 127 -20.11 0.77 -2.95
CA ALA A 127 -19.29 1.28 -1.86
C ALA A 127 -19.54 0.54 -0.53
N LEU A 128 -20.81 0.28 -0.20
CA LEU A 128 -21.18 -0.52 0.98
C LEU A 128 -20.67 -1.96 0.88
N LEU A 129 -20.73 -2.57 -0.30
CA LEU A 129 -20.23 -3.92 -0.52
C LEU A 129 -18.70 -3.98 -0.36
N THR A 130 -17.98 -2.99 -0.90
CA THR A 130 -16.53 -2.86 -0.66
C THR A 130 -16.23 -2.72 0.83
N ALA A 131 -16.95 -1.86 1.54
CA ALA A 131 -16.78 -1.68 2.97
C ALA A 131 -17.03 -2.98 3.74
N LEU A 132 -18.11 -3.70 3.41
CA LEU A 132 -18.44 -4.98 4.03
C LEU A 132 -17.35 -6.02 3.80
N PHE A 133 -16.88 -6.21 2.57
CA PHE A 133 -15.82 -7.17 2.27
C PHE A 133 -14.51 -6.81 2.97
N MET A 134 -14.12 -5.54 3.00
CA MET A 134 -12.93 -5.10 3.76
C MET A 134 -13.10 -5.27 5.28
N ALA A 135 -14.33 -5.15 5.80
CA ALA A 135 -14.62 -5.32 7.22
C ALA A 135 -14.41 -6.77 7.66
N ILE A 136 -14.86 -7.74 6.85
CA ILE A 136 -14.90 -9.17 7.20
C ILE A 136 -13.74 -10.00 6.63
N TYR A 137 -12.94 -9.47 5.71
CA TYR A 137 -11.85 -10.22 5.08
C TYR A 137 -10.82 -10.68 6.12
N PRO A 138 -10.64 -11.99 6.36
CA PRO A 138 -9.88 -12.50 7.51
C PRO A 138 -8.45 -11.96 7.58
N THR A 139 -7.74 -11.93 6.46
CA THR A 139 -6.36 -11.43 6.38
C THR A 139 -6.25 -9.97 6.85
N TYR A 140 -7.23 -9.12 6.55
CA TYR A 140 -7.24 -7.72 7.00
C TYR A 140 -7.50 -7.61 8.50
N VAL A 141 -8.36 -8.47 9.05
CA VAL A 141 -8.63 -8.50 10.49
C VAL A 141 -7.39 -8.99 11.24
N LEU A 142 -6.79 -10.10 10.81
CA LEU A 142 -5.63 -10.73 11.45
C LEU A 142 -4.35 -9.89 11.34
N SER A 143 -4.18 -9.13 10.25
CA SER A 143 -3.01 -8.26 10.08
C SER A 143 -2.84 -7.18 11.15
N THR A 144 -3.91 -6.84 11.89
CA THR A 144 -3.89 -5.79 12.91
C THR A 144 -3.04 -6.12 14.14
N VAL A 145 -2.83 -7.42 14.42
CA VAL A 145 -2.07 -7.88 15.60
C VAL A 145 -0.63 -8.27 15.29
N MET A 146 -0.24 -8.25 14.01
CA MET A 146 1.14 -8.45 13.60
C MET A 146 1.85 -7.11 13.42
N LEU A 147 3.09 -7.03 13.88
CA LEU A 147 3.93 -5.83 13.72
C LEU A 147 4.54 -5.82 12.31
N LEU A 148 3.67 -5.60 11.33
CA LEU A 148 4.02 -5.56 9.92
C LEU A 148 3.45 -4.32 9.22
N THR A 149 4.06 -3.98 8.09
CA THR A 149 3.77 -2.80 7.27
C THR A 149 2.35 -2.72 6.70
N GLU A 150 1.64 -3.84 6.59
CA GLU A 150 0.43 -4.07 5.79
C GLU A 150 -0.70 -3.13 6.17
N THR A 151 -0.99 -3.04 7.47
CA THR A 151 -2.12 -2.26 7.98
C THR A 151 -1.92 -0.77 7.71
N LEU A 152 -0.72 -0.27 8.00
CA LEU A 152 -0.36 1.13 7.78
C LEU A 152 -0.27 1.45 6.28
N ALA A 153 0.25 0.51 5.48
CA ALA A 153 0.34 0.64 4.03
C ALA A 153 -1.03 0.70 3.37
N LEU A 154 -1.98 -0.16 3.75
CA LEU A 154 -3.34 -0.15 3.22
C LEU A 154 -4.06 1.17 3.52
N PHE A 155 -3.95 1.66 4.76
CA PHE A 155 -4.53 2.93 5.16
C PHE A 155 -4.00 4.11 4.33
N THR A 156 -2.67 4.24 4.25
CA THR A 156 -2.03 5.33 3.50
C THR A 156 -2.27 5.25 1.99
N MET A 157 -2.34 4.03 1.43
CA MET A 157 -2.70 3.80 0.03
C MET A 157 -4.13 4.28 -0.26
N LEU A 158 -5.11 3.88 0.56
CA LEU A 158 -6.51 4.28 0.36
C LEU A 158 -6.71 5.78 0.57
N LEU A 159 -5.97 6.38 1.50
CA LEU A 159 -5.94 7.82 1.70
C LEU A 159 -5.42 8.53 0.43
N TYR A 160 -4.31 8.07 -0.14
CA TYR A 160 -3.79 8.56 -1.43
C TYR A 160 -4.82 8.42 -2.55
N PHE A 161 -5.48 7.27 -2.69
CA PHE A 161 -6.49 7.06 -3.73
C PHE A 161 -7.70 7.98 -3.57
N CYS A 162 -8.21 8.15 -2.34
CA CYS A 162 -9.28 9.11 -2.07
C CYS A 162 -8.87 10.53 -2.45
N LEU A 163 -7.72 11.00 -1.94
CA LEU A 163 -7.20 12.34 -2.20
C LEU A 163 -6.92 12.57 -3.69
N SER A 164 -6.47 11.55 -4.41
CA SER A 164 -6.26 11.60 -5.86
C SER A 164 -7.55 11.93 -6.60
N LEU A 165 -8.67 11.27 -6.29
CA LEU A 165 -9.96 11.59 -6.91
C LEU A 165 -10.36 13.05 -6.69
N PHE A 166 -10.18 13.58 -5.47
CA PHE A 166 -10.44 15.00 -5.17
C PHE A 166 -9.44 15.94 -5.87
N ALA A 167 -8.18 15.55 -6.00
CA ALA A 167 -7.16 16.33 -6.69
C ALA A 167 -7.45 16.48 -8.18
N PHE A 168 -7.88 15.39 -8.84
CA PHE A 168 -8.28 15.41 -10.25
C PHE A 168 -9.57 16.20 -10.49
N GLU A 169 -10.56 16.09 -9.60
CA GLU A 169 -11.81 16.84 -9.70
C GLU A 169 -11.69 18.34 -9.36
N SER A 170 -10.78 18.71 -8.47
CA SER A 170 -10.64 20.12 -8.05
C SER A 170 -9.59 20.87 -8.86
N GLY A 171 -8.50 20.21 -9.26
CA GLY A 171 -7.32 20.83 -9.84
C GLY A 171 -6.59 21.80 -8.90
N LYS A 172 -6.97 21.88 -7.62
CA LYS A 172 -6.38 22.83 -6.66
C LYS A 172 -4.95 22.40 -6.32
N LYS A 173 -4.01 23.36 -6.34
CA LYS A 173 -2.59 23.16 -6.05
C LYS A 173 -2.37 22.51 -4.67
N MET A 174 -3.01 23.04 -3.63
CA MET A 174 -2.88 22.51 -2.27
C MET A 174 -3.40 21.07 -2.13
N ILE A 175 -4.51 20.71 -2.80
CA ILE A 175 -5.03 19.34 -2.74
C ILE A 175 -4.05 18.39 -3.44
N ASN A 176 -3.49 18.78 -4.60
CA ASN A 176 -2.47 18.00 -5.28
C ASN A 176 -1.20 17.86 -4.43
N LEU A 177 -0.75 18.91 -3.74
CA LEU A 177 0.38 18.83 -2.82
C LEU A 177 0.12 17.82 -1.70
N ILE A 178 -1.05 17.89 -1.06
CA ILE A 178 -1.45 16.95 0.01
C ILE A 178 -1.55 15.52 -0.51
N THR A 179 -2.07 15.32 -1.73
CA THR A 179 -2.09 14.00 -2.39
C THR A 179 -0.67 13.45 -2.60
N GLY A 180 0.27 14.30 -3.03
CA GLY A 180 1.67 13.95 -3.18
C GLY A 180 2.33 13.56 -1.85
N VAL A 181 2.07 14.32 -0.79
CA VAL A 181 2.52 14.01 0.57
C VAL A 181 1.97 12.65 1.03
N ALA A 182 0.68 12.38 0.81
CA ALA A 182 0.08 11.10 1.15
C ALA A 182 0.72 9.94 0.37
N PHE A 183 1.04 10.13 -0.92
CA PHE A 183 1.73 9.13 -1.71
C PHE A 183 3.18 8.90 -1.24
N GLY A 184 3.92 9.98 -0.95
CA GLY A 184 5.27 9.88 -0.38
C GLY A 184 5.27 9.15 0.96
N ALA A 185 4.29 9.41 1.83
CA ALA A 185 4.13 8.69 3.10
C ALA A 185 3.86 7.19 2.87
N HIS A 186 3.05 6.85 1.86
CA HIS A 186 2.84 5.46 1.47
C HIS A 186 4.14 4.81 0.97
N LEU A 187 4.90 5.48 0.10
CA LEU A 187 6.19 4.96 -0.41
C LEU A 187 7.20 4.71 0.70
N MET A 188 7.25 5.58 1.71
CA MET A 188 8.05 5.39 2.92
C MET A 188 7.66 4.13 3.69
N ILE A 189 6.47 3.57 3.51
CA ILE A 189 6.05 2.32 4.17
C ILE A 189 6.23 1.14 3.23
N ARG A 190 5.72 1.25 2.00
CA ARG A 190 5.80 0.22 0.97
C ARG A 190 6.05 0.84 -0.41
N PRO A 191 7.20 0.57 -1.04
CA PRO A 191 7.56 1.20 -2.32
C PRO A 191 6.94 0.49 -3.53
N ALA A 192 6.32 -0.68 -3.35
CA ALA A 192 5.81 -1.52 -4.43
C ALA A 192 4.81 -0.81 -5.37
N LEU A 193 4.13 0.24 -4.88
CA LEU A 193 3.16 1.00 -5.66
C LEU A 193 3.76 2.23 -6.35
N LEU A 194 5.08 2.41 -6.37
CA LEU A 194 5.75 3.51 -7.08
C LEU A 194 5.25 3.70 -8.52
N PRO A 195 5.06 2.63 -9.34
CA PRO A 195 4.52 2.80 -10.69
C PRO A 195 3.10 3.40 -10.74
N LEU A 196 2.29 3.22 -9.69
CA LEU A 196 0.93 3.78 -9.60
C LEU A 196 0.92 5.31 -9.46
N PHE A 197 2.06 5.96 -9.26
CA PHE A 197 2.14 7.42 -9.29
C PHE A 197 1.77 7.99 -10.66
N ILE A 198 2.25 7.35 -11.73
CA ILE A 198 2.19 7.91 -13.08
C ILE A 198 0.89 7.52 -13.80
N PHE A 199 0.33 6.33 -13.50
CA PHE A 199 -0.85 5.81 -14.20
C PHE A 199 -2.08 6.71 -14.18
N PRO A 200 -2.47 7.39 -13.06
CA PRO A 200 -3.61 8.30 -13.06
C PRO A 200 -3.45 9.44 -14.08
N PHE A 201 -2.22 9.92 -14.28
CA PHE A 201 -1.92 10.98 -15.24
C PHE A 201 -1.92 10.46 -16.68
N ILE A 202 -1.36 9.28 -16.93
CA ILE A 202 -1.44 8.62 -18.24
C ILE A 202 -2.90 8.39 -18.63
N PHE A 203 -3.69 7.83 -17.72
CA PHE A 203 -5.12 7.63 -17.92
C PHE A 203 -5.84 8.94 -18.24
N ALA A 204 -5.59 10.01 -17.47
CA ALA A 204 -6.17 11.32 -17.71
C ALA A 204 -5.76 11.92 -19.08
N LEU A 205 -4.54 11.68 -19.55
CA LEU A 205 -4.07 12.11 -20.87
C LEU A 205 -4.78 11.35 -22.00
N ILE A 206 -4.92 10.03 -21.87
CA ILE A 206 -5.60 9.18 -22.86
C ILE A 206 -7.09 9.55 -22.95
N SER A 207 -7.76 9.73 -21.80
CA SER A 207 -9.18 10.10 -21.78
C SER A 207 -9.45 11.46 -22.42
N LYS A 208 -8.54 12.44 -22.26
CA LYS A 208 -8.65 13.75 -22.94
C LYS A 208 -8.55 13.64 -24.46
N ARG A 209 -7.62 12.81 -24.96
CA ARG A 209 -7.44 12.60 -26.41
C ARG A 209 -8.68 11.96 -27.04
N SER A 210 -9.23 10.91 -26.43
CA SER A 210 -10.42 10.23 -26.94
C SER A 210 -11.66 11.14 -27.03
N PHE A 211 -11.81 12.08 -26.10
CA PHE A 211 -12.88 13.07 -26.14
C PHE A 211 -12.68 14.11 -27.27
N THR A 212 -11.44 14.57 -27.47
CA THR A 212 -11.10 15.54 -28.52
C THR A 212 -11.31 14.95 -29.93
N THR A 213 -10.92 13.68 -30.13
CA THR A 213 -11.10 12.98 -31.42
C THR A 213 -12.57 12.71 -31.73
N ARG A 214 -13.43 12.44 -30.73
CA ARG A 214 -14.88 12.30 -30.96
C ARG A 214 -15.53 13.60 -31.40
N CYS A 215 -15.14 14.73 -30.81
CA CYS A 215 -15.65 16.03 -31.25
C CYS A 215 -15.16 16.41 -32.65
N SER A 216 -13.90 16.15 -32.99
CA SER A 216 -13.37 16.48 -34.32
C SER A 216 -13.96 15.64 -35.45
N VAL A 217 -14.38 14.39 -35.17
CA VAL A 217 -15.02 13.51 -36.17
C VAL A 217 -16.50 13.89 -36.39
N GLN A 218 -17.11 14.63 -35.46
CA GLN A 218 -18.53 14.99 -35.54
C GLN A 218 -18.78 16.36 -36.22
N ASP A 219 -17.72 17.11 -36.53
CA ASP A 219 -17.78 18.41 -37.23
C ASP A 219 -17.71 18.30 -38.76
N ASP A 220 -17.50 17.11 -39.33
CA ASP A 220 -17.58 16.88 -40.77
C ASP A 220 -19.05 16.59 -41.19
N GLY A 221 -19.85 17.66 -41.18
CA GLY A 221 -21.05 17.81 -42.00
C GLY A 221 -22.21 16.86 -41.71
N LYS A 222 -23.11 17.26 -40.81
CA LYS A 222 -24.57 17.11 -40.98
C LYS A 222 -25.36 17.94 -39.96
N VAL A 223 -26.06 18.94 -40.48
CA VAL A 223 -27.11 19.68 -39.77
C VAL A 223 -28.30 18.75 -39.57
N CYS A 224 -28.73 18.53 -38.32
CA CYS A 224 -30.09 18.10 -38.00
C CYS A 224 -30.54 18.79 -36.70
N GLN A 225 -31.54 19.67 -36.83
CA GLN A 225 -32.38 20.11 -35.72
C GLN A 225 -33.32 18.96 -35.33
N SER A 226 -33.46 18.68 -34.03
CA SER A 226 -34.68 18.92 -33.24
C SER A 226 -34.77 18.00 -32.02
N GLU A 227 -34.96 18.65 -30.87
CA GLU A 227 -35.86 18.30 -29.77
C GLU A 227 -35.48 17.27 -28.68
N HIS A 228 -35.55 17.83 -27.46
CA HIS A 228 -35.93 17.26 -26.17
C HIS A 228 -34.88 16.58 -25.27
N SER A 229 -34.54 17.34 -24.22
CA SER A 229 -34.36 16.86 -22.83
C SER A 229 -33.03 16.21 -22.41
N GLU A 230 -31.89 16.72 -22.87
CA GLU A 230 -30.57 16.38 -22.29
C GLU A 230 -29.72 17.60 -21.84
N GLU A 231 -30.34 18.77 -21.63
CA GLU A 231 -29.61 19.98 -21.20
C GLU A 231 -29.11 19.96 -19.73
N SER A 232 -29.47 18.95 -18.95
CA SER A 232 -29.07 18.82 -17.53
C SER A 232 -27.71 18.13 -17.32
N SER A 233 -27.23 17.35 -18.29
CA SER A 233 -25.99 16.55 -18.18
C SER A 233 -24.78 17.18 -18.87
N LEU A 234 -25.00 18.12 -19.80
CA LEU A 234 -23.96 18.71 -20.66
C LEU A 234 -23.32 20.00 -20.11
N SER A 235 -23.88 20.61 -19.06
CA SER A 235 -23.39 21.86 -18.46
C SER A 235 -22.32 21.67 -17.36
N ALA A 236 -22.05 20.43 -16.91
CA ALA A 236 -21.11 20.14 -15.83
C ALA A 236 -19.67 19.83 -16.28
N ILE A 237 -19.43 19.73 -17.59
CA ILE A 237 -18.10 19.43 -18.16
C ILE A 237 -17.64 20.61 -19.02
N ARG A 238 -17.78 21.83 -18.48
CA ARG A 238 -16.90 22.94 -18.87
C ARG A 238 -15.52 22.64 -18.29
N GLN A 239 -14.85 21.66 -18.89
CA GLN A 239 -13.55 21.13 -18.50
C GLN A 239 -12.51 22.20 -18.81
N LYS A 240 -12.45 23.22 -17.94
CA LYS A 240 -11.38 24.22 -17.89
C LYS A 240 -10.08 23.45 -18.10
N ASN A 241 -9.28 23.85 -19.09
CA ASN A 241 -7.95 23.31 -19.36
C ASN A 241 -7.09 23.40 -18.09
N ARG A 242 -7.29 22.46 -17.18
CA ARG A 242 -6.50 22.33 -15.96
C ARG A 242 -5.19 21.72 -16.42
N PRO A 243 -4.06 22.42 -16.24
CA PRO A 243 -2.79 21.90 -16.67
C PRO A 243 -2.51 20.66 -15.81
N LEU A 244 -2.68 19.47 -16.40
CA LEU A 244 -2.32 18.19 -15.79
C LEU A 244 -0.87 18.21 -15.32
N VAL A 245 -0.02 18.96 -16.05
CA VAL A 245 1.36 19.27 -15.67
C VAL A 245 1.43 19.92 -14.29
N SER A 246 0.61 20.94 -14.00
CA SER A 246 0.61 21.58 -12.67
C SER A 246 0.21 20.59 -11.58
N MET A 247 -0.81 19.77 -11.83
CA MET A 247 -1.25 18.76 -10.86
C MET A 247 -0.15 17.73 -10.57
N PHE A 248 0.49 17.24 -11.63
CA PHE A 248 1.63 16.34 -11.53
C PHE A 248 2.78 16.97 -10.74
N LEU A 249 3.16 18.21 -11.06
CA LEU A 249 4.24 18.92 -10.37
C LEU A 249 3.95 19.10 -8.88
N PHE A 250 2.74 19.51 -8.49
CA PHE A 250 2.40 19.66 -7.07
C PHE A 250 2.38 18.32 -6.33
N GLN A 251 1.89 17.25 -6.96
CA GLN A 251 1.98 15.91 -6.38
C GLN A 251 3.45 15.46 -6.26
N LEU A 252 4.27 15.68 -7.28
CA LEU A 252 5.68 15.33 -7.27
C LEU A 252 6.45 16.09 -6.18
N ILE A 253 6.17 17.39 -6.00
CA ILE A 253 6.72 18.18 -4.88
C ILE A 253 6.35 17.53 -3.55
N GLY A 254 5.08 17.15 -3.35
CA GLY A 254 4.65 16.47 -2.13
C GLY A 254 5.38 15.16 -1.87
N VAL A 255 5.61 14.36 -2.92
CA VAL A 255 6.38 13.10 -2.82
C VAL A 255 7.83 13.39 -2.45
N VAL A 256 8.47 14.31 -3.16
CA VAL A 256 9.88 14.71 -2.91
C VAL A 256 10.05 15.23 -1.49
N LEU A 257 9.13 16.04 -0.98
CA LEU A 257 9.19 16.56 0.39
C LEU A 257 9.24 15.44 1.44
N ILE A 258 8.50 14.35 1.22
CA ILE A 258 8.46 13.22 2.16
C ILE A 258 9.61 12.23 1.93
N MET A 259 10.05 12.05 0.68
CA MET A 259 11.14 11.13 0.35
C MET A 259 12.53 11.75 0.57
N ALA A 260 12.66 13.08 0.56
CA ALA A 260 13.95 13.76 0.68
C ALA A 260 14.73 13.37 1.94
N PRO A 261 14.15 13.27 3.15
CA PRO A 261 14.88 12.82 4.33
C PRO A 261 15.51 11.43 4.15
N TRP A 262 14.82 10.51 3.49
CA TRP A 262 15.34 9.17 3.18
C TRP A 262 16.54 9.23 2.22
N TRP A 263 16.42 9.99 1.13
CA TRP A 263 17.50 10.14 0.16
C TRP A 263 18.72 10.86 0.75
N ILE A 264 18.52 11.95 1.49
CA ILE A 264 19.58 12.71 2.15
C ILE A 264 20.29 11.82 3.16
N ARG A 265 19.54 11.09 4.01
CA ARG A 265 20.12 10.15 4.97
C ARG A 265 20.98 9.13 4.25
N ASN A 266 20.49 8.48 3.19
CA ASN A 266 21.25 7.44 2.51
C ASN A 266 22.53 7.97 1.84
N ILE A 267 22.48 9.18 1.26
CA ILE A 267 23.69 9.81 0.72
C ILE A 267 24.70 10.09 1.83
N VAL A 268 24.26 10.65 2.96
CA VAL A 268 25.15 11.04 4.06
C VAL A 268 25.70 9.83 4.81
N THR A 269 24.86 8.84 5.12
CA THR A 269 25.24 7.70 5.98
C THR A 269 25.77 6.50 5.20
N LEU A 270 25.31 6.29 3.97
CA LEU A 270 25.67 5.12 3.15
C LEU A 270 26.51 5.49 1.93
N GLY A 271 26.70 6.78 1.64
CA GLY A 271 27.43 7.23 0.45
C GLY A 271 26.70 6.96 -0.87
N ALA A 272 25.40 6.62 -0.84
CA ALA A 272 24.65 6.19 -2.02
C ALA A 272 23.25 6.80 -2.08
N PHE A 273 22.82 7.17 -3.30
CA PHE A 273 21.42 7.53 -3.55
C PHE A 273 20.61 6.24 -3.77
N ILE A 274 19.75 5.92 -2.81
CA ILE A 274 18.91 4.72 -2.86
C ILE A 274 17.45 5.15 -2.99
N LEU A 275 16.87 4.93 -4.17
CA LEU A 275 15.53 5.43 -4.52
C LEU A 275 14.45 4.85 -3.59
N THR A 276 14.51 3.54 -3.33
CA THR A 276 13.64 2.77 -2.43
C THR A 276 14.48 1.85 -1.54
N ALA A 277 13.89 0.82 -0.93
CA ALA A 277 14.63 -0.14 -0.11
C ALA A 277 15.25 -1.25 -0.97
N GLU A 278 16.34 -1.85 -0.48
CA GLU A 278 17.12 -2.84 -1.23
C GLU A 278 16.66 -4.29 -0.99
N GLY A 279 15.99 -4.58 0.14
CA GLY A 279 15.71 -5.93 0.67
C GLY A 279 14.70 -6.79 -0.11
N SER A 280 14.86 -6.90 -1.42
CA SER A 280 14.00 -7.66 -2.33
C SER A 280 14.54 -9.06 -2.66
N GLY A 281 15.81 -9.35 -2.35
CA GLY A 281 16.46 -10.62 -2.63
C GLY A 281 15.78 -11.81 -1.96
N ASN A 282 15.45 -11.73 -0.67
CA ASN A 282 14.77 -12.79 0.08
C ASN A 282 13.43 -13.21 -0.58
N PRO A 283 12.44 -12.31 -0.77
CA PRO A 283 11.17 -12.71 -1.39
C PRO A 283 11.33 -13.13 -2.85
N PHE A 284 12.29 -12.57 -3.58
CA PHE A 284 12.60 -13.01 -4.94
C PHE A 284 13.09 -14.46 -4.94
N LEU A 285 14.13 -14.77 -4.16
CA LEU A 285 14.68 -16.11 -4.03
C LEU A 285 13.63 -17.12 -3.58
N ALA A 286 12.87 -16.83 -2.52
CA ALA A 286 11.78 -17.69 -2.05
C ALA A 286 10.76 -17.97 -3.15
N GLY A 287 10.45 -16.97 -3.98
CA GLY A 287 9.55 -17.10 -5.12
C GLY A 287 10.04 -18.05 -6.22
N THR A 288 11.34 -18.38 -6.25
CA THR A 288 11.93 -19.33 -7.21
C THR A 288 11.72 -20.78 -6.82
N TYR A 289 11.35 -21.09 -5.58
CA TYR A 289 11.11 -22.46 -5.11
C TYR A 289 9.66 -22.87 -5.38
N PRO A 290 9.39 -23.81 -6.30
CA PRO A 290 8.04 -24.28 -6.55
C PRO A 290 7.42 -24.86 -5.28
N TYR A 291 6.27 -24.32 -4.89
CA TYR A 291 5.54 -24.70 -3.66
C TYR A 291 6.37 -24.54 -2.36
N PHE A 292 7.40 -23.69 -2.38
CA PHE A 292 8.31 -23.43 -1.25
C PHE A 292 9.03 -24.68 -0.71
N LYS A 293 9.10 -25.75 -1.49
CA LYS A 293 9.83 -26.98 -1.11
C LYS A 293 11.30 -26.66 -0.94
N ASP A 294 11.92 -27.20 0.12
CA ASP A 294 13.35 -27.13 0.40
C ASP A 294 13.94 -25.72 0.59
N TYR A 295 13.12 -24.66 0.54
CA TYR A 295 13.60 -23.27 0.66
C TYR A 295 14.40 -23.03 1.95
N MET A 296 13.90 -23.52 3.08
CA MET A 296 14.58 -23.33 4.37
C MET A 296 15.81 -24.23 4.54
N LEU A 297 15.98 -25.26 3.71
CA LEU A 297 17.10 -26.20 3.76
C LEU A 297 18.22 -25.79 2.79
N ASP A 298 17.86 -25.33 1.60
CA ASP A 298 18.79 -24.99 0.52
C ASP A 298 19.49 -23.64 0.73
N VAL A 299 18.88 -22.73 1.51
CA VAL A 299 19.45 -21.39 1.71
C VAL A 299 20.49 -21.43 2.83
N ALA A 300 21.76 -21.51 2.42
CA ALA A 300 22.91 -21.44 3.31
C ALA A 300 22.88 -20.17 4.19
N GLU A 301 23.43 -20.29 5.39
CA GLU A 301 23.45 -19.21 6.38
C GLU A 301 24.20 -17.95 5.89
N GLU A 302 25.19 -18.13 5.02
CA GLU A 302 25.95 -17.06 4.37
C GLU A 302 25.11 -16.24 3.37
N ILE A 303 24.14 -16.88 2.72
CA ILE A 303 23.20 -16.21 1.80
C ILE A 303 22.11 -15.51 2.62
N LYS A 304 21.75 -16.09 3.77
CA LYS A 304 20.72 -15.54 4.65
C LYS A 304 21.16 -14.17 5.16
N GLY A 305 20.40 -13.13 4.78
CA GLY A 305 20.76 -11.78 5.21
C GLY A 305 21.70 -11.05 4.27
N ASN A 306 22.08 -11.61 3.12
CA ASN A 306 22.76 -10.86 2.07
C ASN A 306 21.85 -10.70 0.85
N ASN A 307 21.41 -9.48 0.59
CA ASN A 307 20.43 -9.20 -0.47
C ASN A 307 20.94 -9.58 -1.87
N ASP A 308 22.21 -9.28 -2.14
CA ASP A 308 22.80 -9.46 -3.47
C ASP A 308 23.07 -10.93 -3.75
N LEU A 309 23.54 -11.68 -2.74
CA LEU A 309 23.67 -13.14 -2.83
C LEU A 309 22.30 -13.81 -3.00
N GLN A 310 21.27 -13.35 -2.28
CA GLN A 310 19.91 -13.86 -2.44
C GLN A 310 19.37 -13.61 -3.85
N MET A 311 19.60 -12.41 -4.40
CA MET A 311 19.19 -12.06 -5.76
C MET A 311 19.93 -12.92 -6.80
N ALA A 312 21.26 -13.02 -6.69
CA ALA A 312 22.08 -13.80 -7.60
C ALA A 312 21.68 -15.28 -7.61
N TYR A 313 21.53 -15.87 -6.43
CA TYR A 313 21.12 -17.27 -6.29
C TYR A 313 19.70 -17.50 -6.80
N GLY A 314 18.79 -16.54 -6.60
CA GLY A 314 17.44 -16.62 -7.17
C GLY A 314 17.45 -16.62 -8.70
N ILE A 315 18.28 -15.77 -9.32
CA ILE A 315 18.42 -15.71 -10.78
C ILE A 315 18.98 -17.03 -11.30
N GLU A 316 20.02 -17.56 -10.66
CA GLU A 316 20.62 -18.84 -11.01
C GLU A 316 19.59 -19.97 -10.95
N ARG A 317 18.85 -20.09 -9.83
CA ARG A 317 17.79 -21.10 -9.67
C ARG A 317 16.68 -20.94 -10.70
N LEU A 318 16.27 -19.71 -10.99
CA LEU A 318 15.25 -19.44 -12.00
C LEU A 318 15.68 -19.96 -13.37
N ILE A 319 16.90 -19.63 -13.79
CA ILE A 319 17.46 -20.07 -15.07
C ILE A 319 17.63 -21.58 -15.09
N HIS A 320 18.17 -22.16 -14.02
CA HIS A 320 18.37 -23.60 -13.90
C HIS A 320 17.03 -24.35 -13.96
N GLY A 321 16.04 -23.92 -13.18
CA GLY A 321 14.72 -24.53 -13.12
C GLY A 321 13.96 -24.49 -14.45
N PHE A 322 14.07 -23.40 -15.22
CA PHE A 322 13.51 -23.38 -16.57
C PHE A 322 14.26 -24.30 -17.56
N LYS A 323 15.53 -24.61 -17.31
CA LYS A 323 16.30 -25.55 -18.14
C LYS A 323 16.06 -27.01 -17.79
N THR A 324 15.90 -27.34 -16.50
CA THR A 324 15.80 -28.72 -16.02
C THR A 324 14.35 -29.17 -15.80
N GLU A 325 13.48 -28.27 -15.33
CA GLU A 325 12.09 -28.54 -14.97
C GLU A 325 11.12 -27.54 -15.63
N PHE A 326 11.28 -27.32 -16.94
CA PHE A 326 10.57 -26.29 -17.71
C PHE A 326 9.07 -26.20 -17.40
N TRP A 327 8.35 -27.33 -17.48
CA TRP A 327 6.90 -27.35 -17.25
C TRP A 327 6.51 -27.05 -15.80
N LEU A 328 7.34 -27.43 -14.83
CA LEU A 328 7.12 -27.11 -13.42
C LEU A 328 7.23 -25.60 -13.19
N TYR A 329 8.29 -24.97 -13.71
CA TYR A 329 8.51 -23.54 -13.55
C TYR A 329 7.49 -22.71 -14.35
N ILE A 330 7.13 -23.11 -15.57
CA ILE A 330 6.02 -22.49 -16.31
C ILE A 330 4.73 -22.56 -15.50
N LYS A 331 4.37 -23.74 -14.97
CA LYS A 331 3.16 -23.89 -14.14
C LYS A 331 3.26 -23.02 -12.89
N TRP A 332 4.39 -23.02 -12.20
CA TRP A 332 4.61 -22.25 -10.98
C TRP A 332 4.41 -20.75 -11.21
N TYR A 333 5.02 -20.18 -12.24
CA TYR A 333 4.97 -18.74 -12.53
C TYR A 333 3.69 -18.27 -13.24
N THR A 334 2.80 -19.18 -13.63
CA THR A 334 1.50 -18.84 -14.25
C THR A 334 0.33 -19.06 -13.28
N ILE A 335 0.03 -20.31 -12.96
CA ILE A 335 -1.19 -20.69 -12.22
C ILE A 335 -0.83 -21.30 -10.86
N GLY A 336 0.24 -22.07 -10.78
CA GLY A 336 0.62 -22.88 -9.63
C GLY A 336 0.88 -22.06 -8.37
N LYS A 337 1.63 -20.95 -8.47
CA LYS A 337 1.93 -20.08 -7.33
C LYS A 337 0.68 -19.41 -6.79
N THR A 338 -0.16 -18.86 -7.67
CA THR A 338 -1.43 -18.25 -7.29
C THR A 338 -2.33 -19.29 -6.61
N ALA A 339 -2.54 -20.46 -7.24
CA ALA A 339 -3.36 -21.52 -6.64
C ALA A 339 -2.83 -21.93 -5.26
N HIS A 340 -1.52 -22.12 -5.11
CA HIS A 340 -0.91 -22.52 -3.85
C HIS A 340 -1.04 -21.46 -2.74
N ILE A 341 -0.76 -20.19 -3.05
CA ILE A 341 -0.81 -19.09 -2.07
C ILE A 341 -2.25 -18.82 -1.61
N PHE A 342 -3.23 -18.94 -2.52
CA PHE A 342 -4.63 -18.62 -2.24
C PHE A 342 -5.47 -19.83 -1.80
N ASN A 343 -4.96 -21.05 -1.86
CA ASN A 343 -5.67 -22.25 -1.36
C ASN A 343 -5.93 -22.18 0.14
N GLU A 344 -4.94 -21.69 0.90
CA GLU A 344 -5.09 -21.47 2.35
C GLU A 344 -4.37 -20.17 2.73
N PRO A 345 -5.11 -19.11 3.12
CA PRO A 345 -4.52 -17.82 3.44
C PRO A 345 -3.44 -17.95 4.52
N TYR A 346 -2.22 -17.48 4.23
CA TYR A 346 -1.06 -17.63 5.10
C TYR A 346 -1.30 -17.21 6.56
N LEU A 347 -1.96 -16.07 6.77
CA LEU A 347 -2.24 -15.56 8.11
C LEU A 347 -3.26 -16.38 8.89
N SER A 348 -4.12 -17.13 8.20
CA SER A 348 -5.04 -18.05 8.85
C SER A 348 -4.34 -19.28 9.43
N ARG A 349 -3.06 -19.53 9.05
CA ARG A 349 -2.24 -20.62 9.61
C ARG A 349 -1.42 -20.21 10.83
N LEU A 350 -1.23 -18.89 11.03
CA LEU A 350 -0.33 -18.35 12.06
C LEU A 350 -1.01 -18.03 13.39
N LEU A 351 -2.34 -17.98 13.41
CA LEU A 351 -3.18 -17.58 14.55
C LEU A 351 -4.33 -18.57 14.72
#